data_AF-A0A5K1U7Q0-F1
#
_entry.id   AF-A0A5K1U7Q0-F1
#
_cell.length_a   1.000
_cell.length_b   1.000
_cell.length_c   1.000
_cell.angle_alpha   90.00
_cell.angle_beta   90.00
_cell.angle_gamma   90.00
#
_symmetry.space_group_name_H-M   'P 1'
#
loop_
_entity.id
_entity.type
_entity.pdbx_description
1 polymer ?
#
loop_
_entity_poly.entity_id
_entity_poly.type
_entity_poly.pdbx_seq_one_letter_code
_entity_poly.pdbx_strand_id
1 'polypeptide(L)'
;MHPIQTPPYYNGFSASGRTGDSDPMKQQSMSLKLCFCPLCDKQQMLLERQPLQWIFIARLIVYSLKHKYNKRDFFTLQRDIQQFIIDHWYFFSNLEQFRVSQEQWTSALNEQFNNNDFFTLSDDKLAVRLNNDVPPWDYEPEVVQEISASSHIDDIESNQNTEQIQAELKESYLKTLQIAKVAYLTCQKALYVYSDDNSKNNIIAQMEELQKVINETNYLLGCFQK
;
A
#
# COMPACT_ATOMS: atom_id res chain seq x y z
N MET A 1 -3.64 67.56 29.77
CA MET A 1 -3.73 67.30 31.22
C MET A 1 -5.19 67.16 31.60
N HIS A 2 -5.63 65.92 31.78
CA HIS A 2 -6.62 65.43 32.76
C HIS A 2 -6.61 63.90 32.66
N PRO A 3 -6.85 63.17 33.77
CA PRO A 3 -6.28 61.84 33.96
C PRO A 3 -7.36 60.73 34.03
N ILE A 4 -6.86 59.54 34.39
CA ILE A 4 -7.56 58.46 35.10
C ILE A 4 -8.40 57.51 34.23
N GLN A 5 -8.00 56.23 34.16
CA GLN A 5 -8.66 55.10 34.85
C GLN A 5 -8.12 53.75 34.37
N THR A 6 -7.32 53.11 35.22
CA THR A 6 -7.14 51.65 35.21
C THR A 6 -8.30 51.01 35.99
N PRO A 7 -8.84 49.88 35.50
CA PRO A 7 -9.54 48.93 36.35
C PRO A 7 -9.01 47.49 36.10
N PRO A 8 -9.42 46.47 36.87
CA PRO A 8 -8.61 45.92 37.95
C PRO A 8 -8.09 44.50 37.65
N TYR A 9 -7.13 44.08 38.47
CA TYR A 9 -6.76 42.68 38.67
C TYR A 9 -7.99 41.83 39.01
N TYR A 10 -8.26 40.79 38.21
CA TYR A 10 -9.07 39.64 38.61
C TYR A 10 -8.17 38.41 38.72
N ASN A 11 -7.89 38.01 39.96
CA ASN A 11 -7.49 36.66 40.30
C ASN A 11 -8.75 35.78 40.22
N GLY A 12 -8.76 34.87 39.25
CA GLY A 12 -9.76 33.82 39.12
C GLY A 12 -9.05 32.48 38.93
N PHE A 13 -8.63 31.86 40.04
CA PHE A 13 -8.41 30.42 40.06
C PHE A 13 -9.75 29.75 39.80
N SER A 14 -9.85 29.04 38.68
CA SER A 14 -10.85 28.00 38.48
C SER A 14 -10.13 26.80 37.91
N ALA A 15 -9.73 25.92 38.83
CA ALA A 15 -9.35 24.56 38.52
C ALA A 15 -10.61 23.81 38.08
N SER A 16 -10.76 23.60 36.78
CA SER A 16 -11.62 22.55 36.21
C SER A 16 -11.19 22.31 34.78
N GLY A 17 -10.20 21.43 34.62
CA GLY A 17 -9.73 20.91 33.34
C GLY A 17 -9.51 19.41 33.46
N ARG A 18 -10.59 18.66 33.73
CA ARG A 18 -10.57 17.20 33.54
C ARG A 18 -10.70 16.93 32.05
N THR A 19 -9.55 16.64 31.44
CA THR A 19 -9.34 15.60 30.42
C THR A 19 -10.52 15.42 29.46
N GLY A 20 -10.62 16.33 28.50
CA GLY A 20 -11.23 16.00 27.22
C GLY A 20 -10.31 15.00 26.53
N ASP A 21 -10.64 13.72 26.65
CA ASP A 21 -10.14 12.63 25.82
C ASP A 21 -10.55 12.93 24.38
N SER A 22 -9.73 13.75 23.73
CA SER A 22 -9.94 14.23 22.38
C SER A 22 -9.11 13.33 21.50
N ASP A 23 -9.63 12.13 21.24
CA ASP A 23 -9.14 11.23 20.23
C ASP A 23 -9.06 12.01 18.90
N PRO A 24 -7.86 12.38 18.41
CA PRO A 24 -7.70 13.35 17.33
C PRO A 24 -8.22 12.84 15.97
N MET A 25 -8.75 11.62 15.91
CA MET A 25 -9.26 10.99 14.70
C MET A 25 -10.75 11.23 14.42
N LYS A 26 -11.51 11.88 15.32
CA LYS A 26 -12.91 12.20 15.03
C LYS A 26 -13.02 13.42 14.09
N GLN A 27 -13.26 13.10 12.82
CA GLN A 27 -13.74 14.00 11.76
C GLN A 27 -12.74 15.05 11.26
N GLN A 28 -11.61 14.62 10.71
CA GLN A 28 -10.98 15.39 9.64
C GLN A 28 -11.64 15.01 8.31
N SER A 29 -12.24 15.98 7.63
CA SER A 29 -12.72 15.82 6.26
C SER A 29 -11.52 15.47 5.38
N MET A 30 -11.35 14.18 5.07
CA MET A 30 -10.25 13.71 4.23
C MET A 30 -10.51 14.14 2.79
N SER A 31 -10.04 15.34 2.44
CA SER A 31 -9.93 15.75 1.05
C SER A 31 -8.96 14.79 0.36
N LEU A 32 -9.42 14.05 -0.65
CA LEU A 32 -8.58 13.21 -1.48
C LEU A 32 -7.52 14.09 -2.15
N LYS A 33 -6.30 14.09 -1.60
CA LYS A 33 -5.15 14.74 -2.23
C LYS A 33 -4.64 13.81 -3.30
N LEU A 34 -4.49 14.34 -4.51
CA LEU A 34 -3.85 13.61 -5.60
C LEU A 34 -2.39 13.34 -5.20
N CYS A 35 -2.02 12.07 -5.11
CA CYS A 35 -0.68 11.62 -4.72
C CYS A 35 -0.18 10.60 -5.74
N PHE A 36 1.08 10.74 -6.16
CA PHE A 36 1.73 9.88 -7.15
C PHE A 36 2.90 9.10 -6.52
N CYS A 37 2.79 8.75 -5.24
CA CYS A 37 3.79 7.91 -4.60
C CYS A 37 3.62 6.45 -5.06
N PRO A 38 4.66 5.61 -4.92
CA PRO A 38 4.57 4.21 -5.30
C PRO A 38 3.41 3.43 -4.66
N LEU A 39 3.05 3.73 -3.40
CA LEU A 39 1.84 3.19 -2.76
C LEU A 39 0.58 3.52 -3.57
N CYS A 40 0.38 4.78 -3.95
CA CYS A 40 -0.80 5.21 -4.71
C CYS A 40 -0.86 4.59 -6.11
N ASP A 41 0.30 4.44 -6.77
CA ASP A 41 0.40 3.79 -8.08
C ASP A 41 0.05 2.29 -8.02
N LYS A 42 0.45 1.60 -6.95
CA LYS A 42 0.27 0.15 -6.80
C LYS A 42 -0.88 -0.27 -5.91
N GLN A 43 -1.68 0.67 -5.40
CA GLN A 43 -2.69 0.41 -4.36
C GLN A 43 -3.64 -0.74 -4.68
N GLN A 44 -4.11 -0.84 -5.94
CA GLN A 44 -5.08 -1.87 -6.33
C GLN A 44 -4.46 -3.26 -6.26
N MET A 45 -3.26 -3.43 -6.83
CA MET A 45 -2.50 -4.68 -6.77
C MET A 45 -2.22 -5.08 -5.31
N LEU A 46 -1.88 -4.12 -4.45
CA LEU A 46 -1.56 -4.38 -3.05
C LEU A 46 -2.79 -4.82 -2.23
N LEU A 47 -3.97 -4.25 -2.52
CA LEU A 47 -5.22 -4.65 -1.87
C LEU A 47 -5.67 -6.06 -2.26
N GLU A 48 -5.33 -6.52 -3.48
CA GLU A 48 -5.63 -7.87 -3.95
C GLU A 48 -4.70 -8.95 -3.35
N ARG A 49 -3.52 -8.57 -2.84
CA ARG A 49 -2.50 -9.47 -2.27
C ARG A 49 -2.58 -9.66 -0.74
N GLN A 50 -3.68 -9.28 -0.10
CA GLN A 50 -3.82 -9.40 1.36
C GLN A 50 -3.83 -10.88 1.81
N PRO A 51 -3.31 -11.20 3.03
CA PRO A 51 -2.81 -10.28 4.05
C PRO A 51 -1.35 -9.84 3.82
N LEU A 52 -1.05 -8.57 4.11
CA LEU A 52 0.31 -8.03 4.02
C LEU A 52 1.07 -8.18 5.35
N GLN A 53 2.29 -8.72 5.31
CA GLN A 53 3.15 -8.80 6.49
C GLN A 53 3.57 -7.41 6.98
N TRP A 54 3.76 -7.22 8.30
CA TRP A 54 4.18 -5.93 8.85
C TRP A 54 5.50 -5.43 8.24
N ILE A 55 6.46 -6.32 8.02
CA ILE A 55 7.74 -5.98 7.38
C ILE A 55 7.54 -5.41 5.97
N PHE A 56 6.60 -5.98 5.21
CA PHE A 56 6.25 -5.51 3.87
C PHE A 56 5.61 -4.12 3.94
N ILE A 57 4.68 -3.91 4.88
CA ILE A 57 4.03 -2.60 5.11
C ILE A 57 5.08 -1.54 5.48
N ALA A 58 6.00 -1.86 6.39
CA ALA A 58 7.08 -0.97 6.80
C ALA A 58 7.97 -0.58 5.59
N ARG A 59 8.39 -1.55 4.78
CA ARG A 59 9.18 -1.29 3.57
C ARG A 59 8.42 -0.43 2.57
N LEU A 60 7.14 -0.73 2.33
CA LEU A 60 6.27 0.03 1.44
C LEU A 60 6.15 1.50 1.83
N ILE A 61 5.99 1.79 3.13
CA ILE A 61 5.91 3.17 3.62
C ILE A 61 7.23 3.91 3.37
N VAL A 62 8.36 3.35 3.80
CA VAL A 62 9.66 4.02 3.68
C VAL A 62 10.07 4.18 2.22
N TYR A 63 9.81 3.17 1.39
CA TYR A 63 10.06 3.20 -0.05
C TYR A 63 9.24 4.32 -0.71
N SER A 64 7.96 4.41 -0.37
CA SER A 64 7.08 5.44 -0.91
C SER A 64 7.49 6.85 -0.46
N LEU A 65 7.93 7.01 0.77
CA LEU A 65 8.46 8.27 1.29
C LEU A 65 9.75 8.69 0.57
N LYS A 66 10.67 7.76 0.35
CA LYS A 66 11.92 8.00 -0.38
C LYS A 66 11.66 8.52 -1.80
N HIS A 67 10.77 7.86 -2.55
CA HIS A 67 10.37 8.30 -3.89
C HIS A 67 9.53 9.57 -3.93
N LYS A 68 8.80 9.87 -2.85
CA LYS A 68 8.09 11.14 -2.72
C LYS A 68 9.05 12.30 -2.43
N TYR A 69 10.15 12.02 -1.73
CA TYR A 69 11.09 13.03 -1.24
C TYR A 69 12.54 12.67 -1.61
N ASN A 70 12.85 12.53 -2.91
CA ASN A 70 14.13 12.09 -3.53
C ASN A 70 15.46 12.69 -2.99
N LYS A 71 15.44 13.62 -2.03
CA LYS A 71 16.60 14.23 -1.38
C LYS A 71 16.77 13.84 0.09
N ARG A 72 15.90 13.00 0.64
CA ARG A 72 15.93 12.57 2.05
C ARG A 72 16.06 11.06 2.14
N ASP A 73 17.02 10.61 2.93
CA ASP A 73 17.23 9.20 3.19
C ASP A 73 16.58 8.74 4.49
N PHE A 74 16.59 9.58 5.53
CA PHE A 74 16.00 9.28 6.83
C PHE A 74 14.61 9.91 7.00
N PHE A 75 13.68 9.12 7.53
CA PHE A 75 12.30 9.51 7.82
C PHE A 75 11.98 9.28 9.29
N THR A 76 11.49 10.32 9.95
CA THR A 76 11.16 10.26 11.38
C THR A 76 9.95 9.37 11.62
N LEU A 77 10.05 8.47 12.62
CA LEU A 77 9.00 7.52 12.95
C LEU A 77 7.72 8.22 13.43
N GLN A 78 7.87 9.20 14.31
CA GLN A 78 6.72 9.90 14.90
C GLN A 78 6.05 10.89 13.94
N ARG A 79 6.80 11.54 13.05
CA ARG A 79 6.24 12.59 12.18
C ARG A 79 6.07 12.08 10.75
N ASP A 80 7.14 11.69 10.07
CA ASP A 80 7.07 11.41 8.64
C ASP A 80 6.31 10.11 8.33
N ILE A 81 6.55 9.04 9.10
CA ILE A 81 5.84 7.74 8.95
C ILE A 81 4.37 7.86 9.34
N GLN A 82 4.06 8.43 10.52
CA GLN A 82 2.68 8.60 10.96
C GLN A 82 1.88 9.52 10.04
N GLN A 83 2.46 10.66 9.62
CA GLN A 83 1.78 11.56 8.68
C GLN A 83 1.53 10.88 7.33
N PHE A 84 2.46 10.05 6.85
CA PHE A 84 2.24 9.28 5.62
C PHE A 84 1.06 8.32 5.76
N ILE A 85 0.93 7.62 6.88
CA ILE A 85 -0.20 6.71 7.13
C ILE A 85 -1.51 7.48 7.18
N ILE A 86 -1.56 8.63 7.87
CA ILE A 86 -2.75 9.48 7.95
C ILE A 86 -3.15 10.00 6.56
N ASP A 87 -2.19 10.50 5.78
CA ASP A 87 -2.42 11.02 4.43
C ASP A 87 -2.96 9.94 3.46
N HIS A 88 -2.68 8.67 3.73
CA HIS A 88 -3.11 7.52 2.93
C HIS A 88 -4.04 6.59 3.72
N TRP A 89 -4.77 7.13 4.70
CA TRP A 89 -5.61 6.32 5.58
C TRP A 89 -6.66 5.53 4.80
N TYR A 90 -7.13 6.06 3.67
CA TYR A 90 -8.05 5.37 2.76
C TYR A 90 -7.52 4.01 2.28
N PHE A 91 -6.20 3.82 2.16
CA PHE A 91 -5.59 2.53 1.84
C PHE A 91 -5.42 1.70 3.12
N PHE A 92 -4.76 2.27 4.14
CA PHE A 92 -4.42 1.54 5.36
C PHE A 92 -5.65 1.06 6.14
N SER A 93 -6.77 1.78 6.11
CA SER A 93 -8.02 1.36 6.77
C SER A 93 -8.63 0.10 6.16
N ASN A 94 -8.23 -0.28 4.94
CA ASN A 94 -8.66 -1.53 4.30
C ASN A 94 -7.79 -2.74 4.69
N LEU A 95 -6.70 -2.54 5.44
CA LEU A 95 -5.85 -3.61 5.93
C LEU A 95 -6.32 -4.06 7.32
N GLU A 96 -6.44 -5.37 7.54
CA GLU A 96 -6.85 -5.92 8.85
C GLU A 96 -5.91 -5.50 9.98
N GLN A 97 -4.62 -5.39 9.67
CA GLN A 97 -3.52 -4.95 10.53
C GLN A 97 -3.77 -3.57 11.17
N PHE A 98 -4.57 -2.71 10.54
CA PHE A 98 -4.85 -1.34 11.00
C PHE A 98 -6.24 -1.20 11.66
N ARG A 99 -6.97 -2.31 11.88
CA ARG A 99 -8.24 -2.31 12.64
C ARG A 99 -8.03 -2.26 14.16
N VAL A 100 -6.78 -2.23 14.61
CA VAL A 100 -6.34 -2.12 16.01
C VAL A 100 -6.11 -0.65 16.40
N SER A 101 -5.82 -0.38 17.67
CA SER A 101 -5.56 0.99 18.12
C SER A 101 -4.28 1.57 17.49
N GLN A 102 -4.16 2.90 17.47
CA GLN A 102 -2.98 3.59 16.97
C GLN A 102 -1.68 3.14 17.64
N GLU A 103 -1.72 2.94 18.95
CA GLU A 103 -0.58 2.47 19.72
C GLU A 103 -0.14 1.07 19.28
N GLN A 104 -1.10 0.18 19.00
CA GLN A 104 -0.83 -1.20 18.60
C GLN A 104 -0.16 -1.28 17.22
N TRP A 105 -0.73 -0.63 16.19
CA TRP A 105 -0.10 -0.66 14.87
C TRP A 105 1.21 0.13 14.83
N THR A 106 1.34 1.20 15.63
CA THR A 106 2.60 1.95 15.74
C THR A 106 3.70 1.07 16.36
N SER A 107 3.36 0.34 17.44
CA SER A 107 4.29 -0.60 18.07
C SER A 107 4.72 -1.71 17.10
N ALA A 108 3.78 -2.29 16.35
CA ALA A 108 4.06 -3.33 15.38
C ALA A 108 4.99 -2.85 14.25
N LEU A 109 4.78 -1.64 13.72
CA LEU A 109 5.68 -1.04 12.72
C LEU A 109 7.06 -0.75 13.30
N ASN A 110 7.13 -0.22 14.52
CA ASN A 110 8.39 0.08 15.19
C ASN A 110 9.25 -1.18 15.39
N GLU A 111 8.63 -2.32 15.67
CA GLU A 111 9.32 -3.60 15.74
C GLU A 111 10.03 -3.93 14.43
N GLN A 112 9.34 -3.74 13.28
CA GLN A 112 9.89 -4.03 11.96
C GLN A 112 11.08 -3.15 11.59
N PHE A 113 11.10 -1.89 12.03
CA PHE A 113 12.22 -0.98 11.74
C PHE A 113 13.53 -1.38 12.44
N ASN A 114 13.50 -2.33 13.38
CA ASN A 114 14.70 -2.92 13.95
C ASN A 114 15.30 -4.04 13.07
N ASN A 115 14.67 -4.40 11.96
CA ASN A 115 15.21 -5.37 11.02
C ASN A 115 16.36 -4.74 10.21
N ASN A 116 17.59 -5.09 10.58
CA ASN A 116 18.82 -4.55 9.99
C ASN A 116 19.09 -5.00 8.55
N ASP A 117 18.40 -6.02 8.03
CA ASP A 117 18.55 -6.43 6.64
C ASP A 117 17.91 -5.39 5.71
N PHE A 118 16.80 -4.79 6.16
CA PHE A 118 16.02 -3.84 5.36
C PHE A 118 16.22 -2.38 5.77
N PHE A 119 16.52 -2.11 7.05
CA PHE A 119 16.52 -0.77 7.59
C PHE A 119 17.82 -0.40 8.30
N THR A 120 18.13 0.90 8.29
CA THR A 120 19.11 1.52 9.18
C THR A 120 18.39 2.58 10.00
N LEU A 121 18.49 2.51 11.32
CA LEU A 121 18.04 3.56 12.23
C LEU A 121 19.08 4.68 12.36
N SER A 122 18.63 5.91 12.57
CA SER A 122 19.50 7.02 12.97
C SER A 122 20.11 6.79 14.35
N ASP A 123 21.15 7.56 14.69
CA ASP A 123 21.86 7.42 15.98
C ASP A 123 20.94 7.58 17.20
N ASP A 124 19.94 8.48 17.10
CA ASP A 124 18.92 8.71 18.12
C ASP A 124 17.75 7.69 18.06
N LYS A 125 17.76 6.81 17.06
CA LYS A 125 16.70 5.81 16.77
C LYS A 125 15.31 6.41 16.52
N LEU A 126 15.24 7.69 16.19
CA LEU A 126 13.96 8.38 15.92
C LEU A 126 13.62 8.44 14.43
N ALA A 127 14.57 8.10 13.56
CA ALA A 127 14.37 8.06 12.12
C ALA A 127 14.91 6.76 11.51
N VAL A 128 14.33 6.38 10.38
CA VAL A 128 14.66 5.16 9.65
C VAL A 128 14.94 5.48 8.19
N ARG A 129 15.87 4.74 7.58
CA ARG A 129 16.08 4.68 6.14
C ARG A 129 16.03 3.24 5.64
N LEU A 130 15.72 3.07 4.36
CA LEU A 130 15.89 1.78 3.68
C LEU A 130 17.36 1.54 3.31
N ASN A 131 17.83 0.31 3.50
CA ASN A 131 19.19 -0.09 3.15
C ASN A 131 19.38 -0.28 1.64
N ASN A 132 18.34 -0.75 0.95
CA ASN A 132 18.33 -0.94 -0.50
C ASN A 132 17.09 -0.26 -1.10
N ASP A 133 17.19 0.08 -2.38
CA ASP A 133 16.11 0.72 -3.14
C ASP A 133 15.27 -0.30 -3.91
N VAL A 134 15.21 -1.54 -3.41
CA VAL A 134 14.47 -2.62 -4.08
C VAL A 134 12.99 -2.47 -3.75
N PRO A 135 12.10 -2.38 -4.75
CA PRO A 135 10.67 -2.28 -4.52
C PRO A 135 10.17 -3.45 -3.66
N PRO A 136 9.29 -3.22 -2.67
CA PRO A 136 8.83 -4.27 -1.76
C PRO A 136 8.13 -5.44 -2.48
N TRP A 137 7.49 -5.18 -3.62
CA TRP A 137 6.75 -6.18 -4.40
C TRP A 137 7.63 -7.02 -5.35
N ASP A 138 8.90 -6.64 -5.53
CA ASP A 138 9.89 -7.42 -6.29
C ASP A 138 10.66 -8.39 -5.38
N TYR A 139 10.41 -8.35 -4.07
CA TYR A 139 11.00 -9.29 -3.13
C TYR A 139 10.20 -10.58 -3.16
N GLU A 140 10.68 -11.57 -3.91
CA GLU A 140 10.23 -12.95 -3.78
C GLU A 140 10.59 -13.40 -2.36
N PRO A 141 9.63 -13.85 -1.53
CA PRO A 141 9.94 -14.37 -0.21
C PRO A 141 10.64 -15.72 -0.39
N GLU A 142 11.96 -15.70 -0.60
CA GLU A 142 12.80 -16.86 -0.35
C GLU A 142 12.70 -17.16 1.16
N VAL A 143 11.84 -18.13 1.49
CA VAL A 143 11.80 -18.94 2.72
C VAL A 143 12.65 -18.38 3.85
N VAL A 144 12.15 -17.32 4.53
CA VAL A 144 12.67 -16.98 5.86
C VAL A 144 11.98 -17.93 6.82
N GLN A 145 12.57 -19.13 6.93
CA GLN A 145 12.23 -20.14 7.90
C GLN A 145 12.20 -19.53 9.30
N GLU A 146 11.11 -19.83 10.01
CA GLU A 146 10.89 -19.59 11.42
C GLU A 146 12.13 -19.96 12.24
N ILE A 147 12.82 -18.97 12.79
CA ILE A 147 13.70 -19.22 13.94
C ILE A 147 12.81 -19.23 15.17
N SER A 148 12.18 -20.37 15.43
CA SER A 148 11.94 -20.89 16.79
C SER A 148 11.31 -22.29 16.77
N ALA A 149 12.05 -23.23 17.36
CA ALA A 149 11.66 -24.57 17.80
C ALA A 149 11.69 -25.74 16.80
N SER A 150 12.83 -26.44 16.86
CA SER A 150 12.96 -27.88 17.12
C SER A 150 12.36 -28.91 16.14
N SER A 151 13.29 -29.68 15.55
CA SER A 151 13.24 -31.14 15.29
C SER A 151 12.09 -31.70 14.45
N HIS A 152 12.34 -31.97 13.17
CA HIS A 152 12.46 -33.32 12.61
C HIS A 152 12.69 -33.16 11.10
N ILE A 153 13.78 -33.71 10.58
CA ILE A 153 13.88 -33.96 9.14
C ILE A 153 13.04 -35.20 8.90
N ASP A 154 11.98 -35.07 8.12
CA ASP A 154 11.46 -36.13 7.27
C ASP A 154 11.09 -35.49 5.93
N ASP A 155 11.80 -35.94 4.89
CA ASP A 155 11.48 -35.70 3.49
C ASP A 155 10.02 -36.09 3.24
N ILE A 156 9.21 -35.18 2.67
CA ILE A 156 8.02 -35.36 1.79
C ILE A 156 7.21 -34.04 1.83
N GLU A 157 7.57 -33.01 1.05
CA GLU A 157 6.66 -31.86 0.84
C GLU A 157 6.87 -31.07 -0.48
N SER A 158 7.48 -31.67 -1.50
CA SER A 158 7.75 -30.96 -2.77
C SER A 158 6.56 -30.90 -3.74
N ASN A 159 5.51 -31.72 -3.56
CA ASN A 159 4.45 -31.86 -4.57
C ASN A 159 3.24 -30.94 -4.34
N GLN A 160 2.92 -30.56 -3.10
CA GLN A 160 1.76 -29.69 -2.81
C GLN A 160 1.97 -28.24 -3.28
N ASN A 161 3.22 -27.76 -3.26
CA ASN A 161 3.54 -26.39 -3.67
C ASN A 161 3.36 -26.17 -5.19
N THR A 162 3.67 -27.17 -6.01
CA THR A 162 3.58 -27.03 -7.47
C THR A 162 2.13 -26.93 -7.97
N GLU A 163 1.21 -27.71 -7.40
CA GLU A 163 -0.21 -27.67 -7.75
C GLU A 163 -0.85 -26.33 -7.34
N GLN A 164 -0.48 -25.81 -6.17
CA GLN A 164 -0.95 -24.50 -5.70
C GLN A 164 -0.48 -23.37 -6.62
N ILE A 165 0.82 -23.34 -6.97
CA ILE A 165 1.37 -22.34 -7.90
C ILE A 165 0.67 -22.42 -9.26
N GLN A 166 0.42 -23.63 -9.79
CA GLN A 166 -0.31 -23.79 -11.04
C GLN A 166 -1.76 -23.29 -10.95
N ALA A 167 -2.43 -23.50 -9.82
CA ALA A 167 -3.79 -23.01 -9.60
C ALA A 167 -3.85 -21.48 -9.54
N GLU A 168 -2.95 -20.85 -8.79
CA GLU A 168 -2.86 -19.38 -8.67
C GLU A 168 -2.53 -18.73 -10.02
N LEU A 169 -1.59 -19.33 -10.78
CA LEU A 169 -1.24 -18.85 -12.10
C LEU A 169 -2.42 -18.96 -13.09
N LYS A 170 -3.16 -20.08 -13.04
CA LYS A 170 -4.38 -20.27 -13.85
C LYS A 170 -5.45 -19.24 -13.49
N GLU A 171 -5.64 -18.94 -12.20
CA GLU A 171 -6.56 -17.91 -11.75
C GLU A 171 -6.16 -16.52 -12.27
N SER A 172 -4.87 -16.18 -12.22
CA SER A 172 -4.34 -14.93 -12.76
C SER A 172 -4.62 -14.76 -14.26
N TYR A 173 -4.43 -15.83 -15.06
CA TYR A 173 -4.77 -15.80 -16.48
C TYR A 173 -6.27 -15.64 -16.75
N LEU A 174 -7.14 -16.27 -15.95
CA LEU A 174 -8.59 -16.09 -16.06
C LEU A 174 -9.02 -14.64 -15.79
N LYS A 175 -8.44 -14.00 -14.77
CA LYS A 175 -8.68 -12.57 -14.46
C LYS A 175 -8.25 -11.68 -15.62
N THR A 176 -7.05 -11.91 -16.15
CA THR A 176 -6.52 -11.15 -17.31
C THR A 176 -7.44 -11.29 -18.53
N LEU A 177 -7.91 -12.51 -18.82
CA LEU A 177 -8.85 -12.78 -19.91
C LEU A 177 -10.17 -12.03 -19.73
N GLN A 178 -10.70 -11.98 -18.50
CA GLN A 178 -11.94 -11.28 -18.21
C GLN A 178 -11.80 -9.76 -18.42
N ILE A 179 -10.70 -9.17 -17.93
CA ILE A 179 -10.41 -7.73 -18.11
C ILE A 179 -10.29 -7.40 -19.59
N ALA A 180 -9.51 -8.19 -20.35
CA ALA A 180 -9.31 -7.96 -21.77
C ALA A 180 -10.63 -8.04 -22.57
N LYS A 181 -11.51 -9.00 -22.25
CA LYS A 181 -12.84 -9.12 -22.87
C LYS A 181 -13.74 -7.92 -22.56
N VAL A 182 -13.75 -7.44 -21.32
CA VAL A 182 -14.53 -6.25 -20.93
C VAL A 182 -14.01 -5.00 -21.64
N ALA A 183 -12.69 -4.82 -21.71
CA ALA A 183 -12.06 -3.73 -22.44
C ALA A 183 -12.43 -3.77 -23.94
N TYR A 184 -12.34 -4.95 -24.56
CA TYR A 184 -12.69 -5.15 -25.97
C TYR A 184 -14.15 -4.78 -26.27
N LEU A 185 -15.10 -5.23 -25.44
CA LEU A 185 -16.51 -4.86 -25.56
C LEU A 185 -16.75 -3.36 -25.36
N THR A 186 -15.95 -2.71 -24.51
CA THR A 186 -16.03 -1.26 -24.28
C THR A 186 -15.55 -0.50 -25.52
N CYS A 187 -14.43 -0.92 -26.12
CA CYS A 187 -13.95 -0.37 -27.39
C CYS A 187 -14.98 -0.59 -28.52
N GLN A 188 -15.60 -1.77 -28.60
CA GLN A 188 -16.65 -2.05 -29.57
C GLN A 188 -17.84 -1.09 -29.42
N LYS A 189 -18.28 -0.80 -28.19
CA LYS A 189 -19.32 0.20 -27.92
C LYS A 189 -18.88 1.61 -28.33
N ALA A 190 -17.63 1.97 -28.05
CA ALA A 190 -17.08 3.28 -28.39
C ALA A 190 -17.09 3.54 -29.90
N LEU A 191 -16.88 2.52 -30.75
CA LEU A 191 -16.96 2.66 -32.21
C LEU A 191 -18.31 3.17 -32.72
N TYR A 192 -19.40 2.91 -32.00
CA TYR A 192 -20.74 3.41 -32.36
C TYR A 192 -20.98 4.86 -31.92
N VAL A 193 -20.17 5.38 -30.98
CA VAL A 193 -20.33 6.72 -30.41
C VAL A 193 -19.49 7.76 -31.16
N TYR A 194 -18.26 7.40 -31.55
CA TYR A 194 -17.38 8.33 -32.25
C TYR A 194 -17.79 8.48 -33.72
N SER A 195 -17.87 9.73 -34.18
CA SER A 195 -18.20 10.07 -35.56
C SER A 195 -16.97 10.32 -36.43
N ASP A 196 -15.85 10.75 -35.83
CA ASP A 196 -14.62 11.06 -36.57
C ASP A 196 -13.77 9.82 -36.84
N ASP A 197 -13.17 9.77 -38.03
CA ASP A 197 -12.44 8.59 -38.49
C ASP A 197 -11.10 8.38 -37.75
N ASN A 198 -10.49 9.45 -37.24
CA ASN A 198 -9.23 9.34 -36.50
C ASN A 198 -9.43 8.63 -35.16
N SER A 199 -10.47 8.99 -34.40
CA SER A 199 -10.82 8.31 -33.15
C SER A 199 -11.21 6.85 -33.40
N LYS A 200 -11.97 6.57 -34.46
CA LYS A 200 -12.32 5.19 -34.85
C LYS A 200 -11.08 4.36 -35.14
N ASN A 201 -10.13 4.87 -35.92
CA ASN A 201 -8.91 4.15 -36.27
C ASN A 201 -8.05 3.82 -35.02
N ASN A 202 -7.96 4.75 -34.06
CA ASN A 202 -7.28 4.48 -32.80
C ASN A 202 -7.98 3.38 -31.99
N ILE A 203 -9.31 3.42 -31.90
CA ILE A 203 -10.09 2.38 -31.20
C ILE A 203 -9.93 1.02 -31.88
N ILE A 204 -9.93 0.97 -33.23
CA ILE A 204 -9.68 -0.27 -33.99
C ILE A 204 -8.31 -0.84 -33.64
N ALA A 205 -7.25 -0.02 -33.64
CA ALA A 205 -5.91 -0.47 -33.27
C ALA A 205 -5.85 -1.02 -31.82
N GLN A 206 -6.54 -0.37 -30.88
CA GLN A 206 -6.64 -0.88 -29.50
C GLN A 206 -7.39 -2.22 -29.44
N MET A 207 -8.43 -2.40 -30.25
CA MET A 207 -9.17 -3.67 -30.32
C MET A 207 -8.30 -4.80 -30.89
N GLU A 208 -7.45 -4.53 -31.87
CA GLU A 208 -6.51 -5.51 -32.43
C GLU A 208 -5.51 -6.00 -31.37
N GLU A 209 -4.92 -5.08 -30.59
CA GLU A 209 -4.03 -5.42 -29.49
C GLU A 209 -4.75 -6.23 -28.38
N LEU A 210 -5.97 -5.82 -28.00
CA LEU A 210 -6.77 -6.58 -27.03
C LEU A 210 -7.12 -7.97 -27.54
N GLN A 211 -7.43 -8.13 -28.82
CA GLN A 211 -7.71 -9.42 -29.43
C GLN A 211 -6.49 -10.34 -29.40
N LYS A 212 -5.30 -9.79 -29.60
CA LYS A 212 -4.03 -10.52 -29.46
C LYS A 212 -3.85 -11.05 -28.02
N VAL A 213 -4.03 -10.19 -27.01
CA VAL A 213 -3.96 -10.57 -25.59
C VAL A 213 -4.97 -11.68 -25.26
N ILE A 214 -6.20 -11.58 -25.76
CA ILE A 214 -7.24 -12.60 -25.56
C ILE A 214 -6.79 -13.94 -26.15
N ASN A 215 -6.24 -13.94 -27.37
CA ASN A 215 -5.81 -15.16 -28.06
C ASN A 215 -4.62 -15.83 -27.34
N GLU A 216 -3.62 -15.05 -26.95
CA GLU A 216 -2.45 -15.53 -26.21
C GLU A 216 -2.86 -16.10 -24.84
N THR A 217 -3.74 -15.41 -24.12
CA THR A 217 -4.23 -15.87 -22.82
C THR A 217 -5.03 -17.16 -22.93
N ASN A 218 -5.90 -17.29 -23.95
CA ASN A 218 -6.63 -18.54 -24.21
C ASN A 218 -5.69 -19.70 -24.54
N TYR A 219 -4.62 -19.44 -25.30
CA TYR A 219 -3.60 -20.45 -25.60
C TYR A 219 -2.92 -20.95 -24.32
N LEU A 220 -2.47 -20.03 -23.46
CA LEU A 220 -1.82 -20.37 -22.18
C LEU A 220 -2.77 -21.13 -21.25
N LEU A 221 -4.05 -20.72 -21.18
CA LEU A 221 -5.08 -21.45 -20.42
C LEU A 221 -5.29 -22.89 -20.94
N GLY A 222 -5.19 -23.10 -22.25
CA GLY A 222 -5.25 -24.43 -22.87
C GLY A 222 -4.09 -25.35 -22.48
N CYS A 223 -2.93 -24.78 -22.10
CA CYS A 223 -1.79 -25.56 -21.62
C CYS A 223 -2.04 -26.19 -20.24
N PHE A 224 -2.94 -25.64 -19.41
CA PHE A 224 -3.30 -26.20 -18.09
C PHE A 224 -4.29 -27.38 -18.16
N GLN A 225 -4.76 -27.75 -19.35
CA GLN A 225 -5.72 -28.85 -19.54
C GLN A 225 -5.08 -30.16 -20.01
N LYS A 226 -3.76 -30.18 -20.20
CA LYS A 226 -2.97 -31.34 -20.64
C LYS A 226 -2.17 -31.91 -19.48
#